data_AF-A0A9D6D6W4-F1
#
_entry.id   AF-A0A9D6D6W4-F1
#
_cell.length_a   1.000
_cell.length_b   1.000
_cell.length_c   1.000
_cell.angle_alpha   90.00
_cell.angle_beta   90.00
_cell.angle_gamma   90.00
#
_symmetry.space_group_name_H-M   'P 1'
#
loop_
_entity.id
_entity.type
_entity.pdbx_description
1 polymer ?
#
loop_
_entity_poly.entity_id
_entity_poly.type
_entity_poly.pdbx_seq_one_letter_code
_entity_poly.pdbx_strand_id
1 'polypeptide(L)'
;ILDTGGTLVSGCEALRRAGVRQIVVMATHGLFTGKAWERLWSLGVTRIYTTDSVPIPESPASAPIVALSVARLLADALTAPDDAGRMTVPPSPRPTPIPRRERT
;
A
#
# COMPACT_ATOMS: atom_id res chain seq x y z
N ILE A 1 3.50 4.03 7.46
CA ILE A 1 3.46 2.75 8.21
C ILE A 1 1.99 2.40 8.43
N LEU A 2 1.60 1.16 8.17
CA LEU A 2 0.30 0.60 8.53
C LEU A 2 0.52 -0.42 9.64
N ASP A 3 0.16 -0.04 10.87
CA ASP A 3 0.30 -0.87 12.06
C ASP A 3 -1.05 -1.47 12.44
N THR A 4 -1.77 -0.89 13.40
CA THR A 4 -3.12 -1.35 13.77
C THR A 4 -4.19 -0.99 12.73
N GLY A 5 -4.02 0.14 12.01
CA GLY A 5 -4.96 0.67 11.01
C GLY A 5 -5.98 1.68 11.51
N GLY A 6 -6.02 2.00 12.81
CA GLY A 6 -7.03 2.89 13.40
C GLY A 6 -7.10 4.27 12.76
N THR A 7 -5.95 4.92 12.54
CA THR A 7 -5.88 6.24 11.90
C THR A 7 -6.40 6.23 10.46
N LEU A 8 -6.10 5.16 9.71
CA LEU A 8 -6.56 5.02 8.33
C LEU A 8 -8.09 4.83 8.27
N VAL A 9 -8.67 4.11 9.22
CA VAL A 9 -10.13 3.94 9.33
C VAL A 9 -10.80 5.30 9.48
N SER A 10 -10.37 6.11 10.45
CA SER A 10 -10.94 7.45 10.67
C SER A 10 -10.80 8.35 9.44
N GLY A 11 -9.65 8.30 8.76
CA GLY A 11 -9.43 9.04 7.52
C GLY A 11 -10.34 8.56 6.37
N CYS A 12 -10.49 7.24 6.20
CA CYS A 12 -11.35 6.67 5.17
C CYS A 12 -12.83 6.97 5.43
N GLU A 13 -13.28 6.97 6.69
CA GLU A 13 -14.63 7.41 7.05
C GLU A 13 -14.88 8.87 6.64
N ALA A 14 -13.91 9.77 6.87
CA ALA A 14 -14.01 11.15 6.43
C ALA A 14 -14.08 11.27 4.90
N LEU A 15 -13.23 10.53 4.18
CA LEU A 15 -13.26 10.49 2.71
C LEU A 15 -14.60 9.95 2.16
N ARG A 16 -15.17 8.92 2.78
CA ARG A 16 -16.50 8.42 2.40
C ARG A 16 -17.58 9.47 2.58
N ARG A 17 -17.59 10.18 3.72
CA ARG A 17 -18.54 11.27 3.97
C ARG A 17 -18.40 12.40 2.95
N ALA A 18 -17.19 12.63 2.44
CA ALA A 18 -16.92 13.59 1.38
C ALA A 18 -17.33 13.11 -0.04
N GLY A 19 -17.86 11.90 -0.20
CA GLY A 19 -18.39 11.42 -1.47
C GLY A 19 -17.34 11.06 -2.52
N VAL A 20 -16.12 10.68 -2.10
CA VAL A 20 -15.06 10.30 -3.04
C VAL A 20 -15.44 9.08 -3.90
N ARG A 21 -14.96 9.05 -5.14
CA ARG A 21 -15.26 7.96 -6.08
C ARG A 21 -14.60 6.63 -5.71
N GLN A 22 -13.41 6.66 -5.13
CA GLN A 22 -12.61 5.48 -4.83
C GLN A 22 -11.58 5.80 -3.75
N ILE A 23 -11.31 4.83 -2.88
CA ILE A 23 -10.23 4.91 -1.88
C ILE A 23 -9.23 3.79 -2.14
N VAL A 24 -7.95 4.14 -2.15
CA VAL A 24 -6.80 3.23 -2.21
C VAL A 24 -5.86 3.63 -1.07
N VAL A 25 -5.35 2.65 -0.35
CA VAL A 25 -4.42 2.86 0.76
C VAL A 25 -3.02 2.41 0.34
N MET A 26 -2.01 3.18 0.70
CA MET A 26 -0.60 2.84 0.46
C MET A 26 0.21 3.12 1.73
N ALA A 27 1.15 2.23 2.05
CA ALA A 27 2.10 2.43 3.14
C ALA A 27 3.41 1.70 2.84
N THR A 28 4.57 2.29 3.10
CA THR A 28 5.85 1.57 2.89
C THR A 28 5.92 0.29 3.73
N HIS A 29 5.72 0.41 5.04
CA HIS A 29 5.78 -0.72 5.97
C HIS A 29 4.36 -1.14 6.38
N GLY A 30 3.98 -2.39 6.10
CA GLY A 30 2.72 -3.00 6.51
C GLY A 30 2.93 -4.02 7.62
N LEU A 31 2.82 -3.58 8.88
CA LEU A 31 3.02 -4.41 10.06
C LEU A 31 1.76 -5.23 10.43
N PHE A 32 0.57 -4.67 10.19
CA PHE A 32 -0.72 -5.36 10.39
C PHE A 32 -0.90 -6.01 11.79
N THR A 33 -0.33 -5.44 12.86
CA THR A 33 -0.33 -6.03 14.21
C THR A 33 -1.72 -6.09 14.87
N GLY A 34 -2.64 -5.22 14.44
CA GLY A 34 -4.02 -5.16 14.92
C GLY A 34 -5.04 -5.58 13.87
N LYS A 35 -6.33 -5.44 14.18
CA LYS A 35 -7.43 -5.76 13.26
C LYS A 35 -8.19 -4.55 12.72
N ALA A 36 -7.87 -3.32 13.15
CA ALA A 36 -8.65 -2.15 12.76
C ALA A 36 -8.58 -1.91 11.23
N TRP A 37 -7.45 -2.22 10.58
CA TRP A 37 -7.30 -2.12 9.14
C TRP A 37 -8.28 -3.01 8.35
N GLU A 38 -8.80 -4.11 8.91
CA GLU A 38 -9.79 -4.96 8.23
C GLU A 38 -11.09 -4.18 7.93
N ARG A 39 -11.42 -3.19 8.77
CA ARG A 39 -12.58 -2.31 8.58
C ARG A 39 -12.46 -1.42 7.33
N LEU A 40 -11.26 -1.24 6.78
CA LEU A 40 -11.07 -0.47 5.55
C LEU A 40 -11.87 -1.04 4.37
N TRP A 41 -12.08 -2.37 4.32
CA TRP A 41 -12.87 -3.01 3.27
C TRP A 41 -14.34 -2.58 3.29
N SER A 42 -14.95 -2.51 4.49
CA SER A 42 -16.33 -2.02 4.63
C SER A 42 -16.46 -0.52 4.36
N LEU A 43 -15.33 0.20 4.39
CA LEU A 43 -15.22 1.61 4.02
C LEU A 43 -15.01 1.84 2.51
N GLY A 44 -15.08 0.80 1.68
CA GLY A 44 -14.92 0.93 0.24
C GLY A 44 -13.47 1.17 -0.20
N VAL A 45 -12.49 0.85 0.64
CA VAL A 45 -11.09 0.73 0.20
C VAL A 45 -11.00 -0.43 -0.77
N THR A 46 -10.43 -0.18 -1.94
CA THR A 46 -10.38 -1.16 -3.04
C THR A 46 -9.08 -1.96 -3.08
N ARG A 47 -8.00 -1.39 -2.55
CA ARG A 47 -6.68 -2.01 -2.50
C ARG A 47 -5.85 -1.40 -1.37
N ILE A 48 -5.01 -2.22 -0.75
CA ILE A 48 -3.91 -1.78 0.11
C ILE A 48 -2.61 -2.16 -0.59
N TYR A 49 -1.74 -1.18 -0.85
CA TYR A 49 -0.39 -1.43 -1.33
C TYR A 49 0.62 -1.23 -0.20
N THR A 50 1.53 -2.18 -0.05
CA THR A 50 2.68 -2.06 0.83
C THR A 50 3.98 -2.36 0.10
N THR A 51 5.13 -2.23 0.76
CA THR A 51 6.36 -2.87 0.25
C THR A 51 6.69 -4.13 1.04
N ASP A 52 7.56 -4.97 0.47
CA ASP A 52 8.17 -6.14 1.12
C ASP A 52 9.31 -5.77 2.09
N SER A 53 9.38 -4.50 2.53
CA SER A 53 10.38 -4.00 3.48
C SER A 53 10.29 -4.64 4.88
N VAL A 54 9.16 -5.25 5.20
CA VAL A 54 8.93 -6.06 6.40
C VAL A 54 8.19 -7.33 5.99
N PRO A 55 8.35 -8.46 6.71
CA PRO A 55 7.55 -9.64 6.47
C PRO A 55 6.07 -9.30 6.61
N ILE A 56 5.31 -9.55 5.55
CA ILE A 56 3.86 -9.39 5.58
C ILE A 56 3.31 -10.75 6.03
N PRO A 57 2.49 -10.79 7.10
CA PRO A 57 1.88 -12.04 7.54
C PRO A 57 1.10 -12.67 6.39
N GLU A 58 1.06 -14.00 6.32
CA GLU A 58 0.24 -14.73 5.36
C GLU A 58 -1.21 -14.30 5.53
N SER A 59 -1.61 -13.29 4.75
CA SER A 59 -2.97 -12.80 4.73
C SER A 59 -3.82 -13.90 4.11
N PRO A 60 -5.05 -14.13 4.59
CA PRO A 60 -5.98 -14.97 3.85
C PRO A 60 -6.01 -14.45 2.40
N ALA A 61 -5.78 -15.35 1.44
CA ALA A 61 -5.60 -15.08 0.01
C ALA A 61 -6.74 -14.25 -0.65
N SER A 62 -7.78 -13.93 0.12
CA SER A 62 -8.97 -13.15 -0.23
C SER A 62 -8.86 -11.64 0.02
N ALA A 63 -7.87 -11.14 0.79
CA ALA A 63 -7.71 -9.71 1.02
C ALA A 63 -6.84 -9.08 -0.09
N PRO A 64 -7.27 -7.99 -0.76
CA PRO A 64 -6.54 -7.39 -1.87
C PRO A 64 -5.38 -6.49 -1.38
N ILE A 65 -4.45 -7.09 -0.65
CA ILE A 65 -3.18 -6.51 -0.20
C ILE A 65 -2.11 -6.89 -1.20
N VAL A 66 -1.33 -5.92 -1.67
CA VAL A 66 -0.22 -6.16 -2.60
C VAL A 66 1.07 -5.60 -2.04
N ALA A 67 2.05 -6.48 -1.88
CA ALA A 67 3.42 -6.13 -1.52
C ALA A 67 4.22 -5.82 -2.79
N LEU A 68 4.80 -4.62 -2.88
CA LEU A 68 5.71 -4.21 -3.94
C LEU A 68 7.15 -4.36 -3.49
N SER A 69 8.02 -4.90 -4.34
CA SER A 69 9.39 -5.11 -3.93
C SER A 69 10.19 -3.81 -3.83
N VAL A 70 10.88 -3.62 -2.70
CA VAL A 70 11.88 -2.55 -2.49
C VAL A 70 13.30 -3.01 -2.80
N ALA A 71 13.51 -4.32 -3.04
CA ALA A 71 14.83 -4.93 -3.19
C ALA A 71 15.72 -4.22 -4.23
N ARG A 72 15.15 -3.87 -5.40
CA ARG A 72 15.88 -3.15 -6.44
C ARG A 72 16.33 -1.76 -5.99
N LEU A 73 15.45 -1.01 -5.33
CA LEU A 73 15.79 0.34 -4.83
C LEU A 73 16.93 0.27 -3.80
N LEU A 74 16.92 -0.75 -2.94
CA LEU A 74 17.98 -0.98 -1.98
C LEU A 74 19.29 -1.43 -2.65
N ALA A 75 19.22 -2.33 -3.63
CA ALA A 75 20.40 -2.78 -4.38
C ALA A 75 21.06 -1.64 -5.16
N ASP A 76 20.27 -0.80 -5.82
CA ASP A 76 20.75 0.38 -6.54
C ASP A 76 21.41 1.37 -5.56
N ALA A 77 20.82 1.58 -4.37
CA ALA A 77 21.39 2.46 -3.36
C ALA A 77 22.71 1.95 -2.77
N LEU A 78 22.85 0.63 -2.58
CA LEU A 78 24.07 0.02 -2.03
C LEU A 78 25.22 -0.05 -3.04
N THR A 79 24.92 -0.04 -4.34
CA THR A 79 25.92 -0.09 -5.42
C THR A 79 26.28 1.30 -5.96
N ALA A 80 25.55 2.34 -5.53
CA ALA A 80 25.86 3.71 -5.88
C ALA A 80 27.17 4.16 -5.22
N PRO A 81 28.07 4.83 -5.96
CA PRO A 81 29.23 5.49 -5.37
C PRO A 81 28.80 6.54 -4.32
N ASP A 82 29.58 6.73 -3.26
CA ASP A 82 29.28 7.67 -2.16
C ASP A 82 29.01 9.13 -2.63
N ASP A 83 29.55 9.50 -3.79
CA ASP A 83 29.44 10.83 -4.40
C ASP A 83 28.28 10.95 -5.41
N ALA A 84 27.57 9.86 -5.69
CA ALA A 84 26.43 9.84 -6.60
C ALA A 84 25.22 10.45 -5.90
N GLY A 85 25.20 11.78 -5.76
CA GLY A 85 24.16 12.57 -5.10
C GLY A 85 22.76 12.50 -5.73
N ARG A 86 22.48 11.55 -6.64
CA ARG A 86 21.14 11.28 -7.17
C ARG A 86 20.93 9.80 -7.38
N MET A 87 20.22 9.17 -6.44
CA MET A 87 19.49 7.94 -6.71
C MET A 87 18.39 8.26 -7.73
N THR A 88 18.58 7.84 -8.98
CA THR A 88 17.54 7.96 -10.00
C THR A 88 16.47 6.93 -9.70
N VAL A 89 15.24 7.38 -9.40
CA VAL A 89 14.11 6.47 -9.26
C VAL A 89 13.90 5.78 -10.61
N PRO A 90 14.07 4.45 -10.72
CA PRO A 90 13.82 3.74 -11.95
C PRO A 90 12.35 3.93 -12.35
N PRO A 91 12.02 3.91 -13.66
CA PRO A 91 10.64 4.04 -14.10
C PRO A 91 9.78 3.01 -13.37
N SER A 92 8.70 3.48 -12.74
CA SER A 92 7.79 2.60 -12.02
C SER A 92 7.26 1.52 -12.97
N PRO A 93 7.12 0.27 -12.51
CA PRO A 93 6.44 -0.74 -13.31
C PRO A 93 5.05 -0.21 -13.68
N ARG A 94 4.61 -0.49 -14.91
CA ARG A 94 3.27 -0.08 -15.34
C ARG A 94 2.26 -0.55 -14.28
N PRO A 95 1.42 0.35 -13.75
CA PRO A 95 0.48 -0.02 -12.70
C PRO A 95 -0.39 -1.16 -13.23
N THR A 96 -0.52 -2.23 -12.45
CA THR A 96 -1.48 -3.29 -12.77
C THR A 96 -2.86 -2.66 -12.89
N PRO A 97 -3.61 -2.87 -13.99
CA PRO A 97 -4.93 -2.29 -14.16
C PRO A 97 -5.79 -2.60 -12.93
N ILE A 98 -6.31 -1.57 -12.28
CA ILE A 98 -7.28 -1.76 -11.20
C ILE A 98 -8.56 -2.27 -11.87
N PRO A 99 -9.04 -3.49 -11.58
CA PRO A 99 -10.28 -3.99 -12.15
C PRO A 99 -11.39 -3.02 -11.76
N ARG A 100 -12.04 -2.41 -12.77
CA ARG A 100 -13.23 -1.59 -12.53
C ARG A 100 -14.33 -2.54 -12.08
N ARG A 101 -14.77 -2.45 -10.82
CA ARG A 101 -16.07 -3.05 -10.46
C ARG A 101 -17.14 -2.24 -11.18
N GLU A 102 -17.80 -2.86 -12.14
CA GLU A 102 -19.02 -2.33 -12.73
C GLU A 102 -20.04 -2.12 -11.61
N ARG A 103 -20.66 -0.94 -11.59
CA ARG A 103 -21.67 -0.59 -10.59
C ARG A 103 -22.90 -1.46 -10.87
N THR A 104 -23.25 -2.33 -9.93
CA THR A 104 -24.64 -2.80 -9.77
C THR A 104 -25.36 -1.84 -8.83
#